data_AF-A0A452GGQ3-F1
#
_entry.id   AF-A0A452GGQ3-F1
#
_cell.length_a   1.000
_cell.length_b   1.000
_cell.length_c   1.000
_cell.angle_alpha   90.00
_cell.angle_beta   90.00
_cell.angle_gamma   90.00
#
_symmetry.space_group_name_H-M   'P 1'
#
loop_
_entity.id
_entity.type
_entity.pdbx_description
1 polymer ?
#
loop_
_entity_poly.entity_id
_entity_poly.type
_entity_poly.pdbx_seq_one_letter_code
_entity_poly.pdbx_strand_id
1 'polypeptide(L)'
;QENKSTWKEECSERDLHLPVSIPDVSSSPSTEFPADWSIKTRLLFMSSQPFTWAEHLKAQEEAQGFAQHCRATSVNFPQSIQEPKLSTELRCAFQQSLIYWLHPSLPWLQLFPRIGADRKTAGKTSLWSCDETLQQVLMSEWSVSFTSLYNLLKAKLCPYFYVCTYQFTVLFRTAGLAGSDVITAVVSPTTRGLREAMRNEGIEFSLPLVEETRSKTQKNSETNLDTEVNRVSDDESFSWLEEMGVQDEIKKPDAISVKLCKEKNEVQVDHKPESVALVKGTNTFMLLNFLINCKSLVAAAGPQAGLPPTLLSPVAFRGATMQTLKARSINVKTPVHSCYNDIFSLEITGPVMPHCLHTLTMLLKSAQRGAFSAVLYTHEPTAVFNTKIERILNKETMCKDLTKCGLHLKTLDQLIQLPTLGKSSIRLLEMRDYAYTWKS
;
A
#
# COMPACT_ATOMS: atom_id res chain seq x y z
N GLN A 1 -17.71 41.92 44.11
CA GLN A 1 -16.50 41.30 43.53
C GLN A 1 -16.85 39.86 43.20
N GLU A 2 -17.36 39.62 42.00
CA GLU A 2 -17.44 38.30 41.36
C GLU A 2 -17.92 38.50 39.92
N ASN A 3 -16.96 38.50 38.99
CA ASN A 3 -17.18 38.56 37.55
C ASN A 3 -17.54 37.16 37.05
N LYS A 4 -18.78 36.97 36.57
CA LYS A 4 -19.13 35.85 35.68
C LYS A 4 -18.75 36.25 34.26
N SER A 5 -17.55 35.87 33.81
CA SER A 5 -17.17 35.96 32.40
C SER A 5 -17.73 34.75 31.64
N THR A 6 -18.62 35.06 30.72
CA THR A 6 -19.21 34.16 29.74
C THR A 6 -18.15 33.86 28.68
N TRP A 7 -17.62 32.64 28.65
CA TRP A 7 -16.76 32.20 27.55
C TRP A 7 -17.65 31.80 26.36
N LYS A 8 -17.80 32.74 25.41
CA LYS A 8 -18.21 32.42 24.05
C LYS A 8 -17.00 31.79 23.35
N GLU A 9 -17.07 30.50 23.06
CA GLU A 9 -16.18 29.88 22.07
C GLU A 9 -16.61 30.37 20.68
N GLU A 10 -15.83 31.31 20.13
CA GLU A 10 -15.82 31.59 18.70
C GLU A 10 -15.36 30.33 17.97
N CYS A 11 -16.31 29.67 17.29
CA CYS A 11 -16.05 28.59 16.37
C CYS A 11 -15.36 29.19 15.14
N SER A 12 -14.03 29.14 15.08
CA SER A 12 -13.30 29.59 13.90
C SER A 12 -13.67 28.70 12.70
N GLU A 13 -14.20 29.33 11.66
CA GLU A 13 -14.42 28.75 10.34
C GLU A 13 -13.14 28.03 9.91
N ARG A 14 -13.20 26.69 9.84
CA ARG A 14 -12.14 25.88 9.27
C ARG A 14 -12.34 25.86 7.76
N ASP A 15 -11.48 26.58 7.06
CA ASP A 15 -11.32 26.54 5.62
C ASP A 15 -11.34 25.11 5.10
N LEU A 16 -12.39 24.78 4.35
CA LEU A 16 -12.46 23.62 3.47
C LEU A 16 -11.56 23.87 2.26
N HIS A 17 -10.24 23.85 2.47
CA HIS A 17 -9.29 23.80 1.36
C HIS A 17 -9.39 22.43 0.68
N LEU A 18 -10.07 22.37 -0.47
CA LEU A 18 -9.85 21.35 -1.49
C LEU A 18 -8.38 21.44 -1.92
N PRO A 19 -7.55 20.38 -1.76
CA PRO A 19 -6.18 20.46 -2.23
C PRO A 19 -6.07 19.97 -3.67
N VAL A 20 -5.50 20.86 -4.50
CA VAL A 20 -4.62 20.59 -5.64
C VAL A 20 -5.30 20.18 -6.97
N SER A 21 -5.05 20.99 -8.00
CA SER A 21 -5.28 20.69 -9.41
C SER A 21 -4.43 19.47 -9.84
N ILE A 22 -5.11 18.39 -10.23
CA ILE A 22 -4.54 17.10 -10.63
C ILE A 22 -4.44 17.06 -12.17
N PRO A 23 -3.35 16.56 -12.78
CA PRO A 23 -3.20 16.50 -14.25
C PRO A 23 -4.21 15.57 -14.95
N ASP A 24 -4.45 15.86 -16.23
CA ASP A 24 -5.58 15.46 -17.08
C ASP A 24 -5.41 14.18 -17.91
N VAL A 25 -5.28 13.01 -17.26
CA VAL A 25 -5.51 11.74 -17.98
C VAL A 25 -6.38 10.81 -17.15
N SER A 26 -7.69 10.83 -17.42
CA SER A 26 -8.63 9.82 -16.93
C SER A 26 -8.49 8.54 -17.74
N SER A 27 -8.55 7.39 -17.07
CA SER A 27 -8.65 6.11 -17.77
C SER A 27 -9.93 6.03 -18.62
N SER A 28 -9.90 5.20 -19.66
CA SER A 28 -11.11 4.83 -20.41
C SER A 28 -12.07 4.05 -19.50
N PRO A 29 -13.40 4.21 -19.67
CA PRO A 29 -14.38 3.44 -18.92
C PRO A 29 -14.14 1.93 -19.03
N SER A 30 -14.12 1.25 -17.89
CA SER A 30 -13.88 -0.20 -17.81
C SER A 30 -14.85 -0.85 -16.84
N THR A 31 -15.11 -2.15 -17.00
CA THR A 31 -15.95 -2.92 -16.07
C THR A 31 -15.27 -3.10 -14.70
N GLU A 32 -13.94 -3.08 -14.68
CA GLU A 32 -13.09 -3.18 -13.48
C GLU A 32 -11.94 -2.18 -13.54
N PHE A 33 -11.52 -1.69 -12.38
CA PHE A 33 -10.31 -0.88 -12.22
C PHE A 33 -9.12 -1.78 -11.84
N PRO A 34 -7.87 -1.38 -12.10
CA PRO A 34 -6.70 -2.20 -11.81
C PRO A 34 -6.48 -2.37 -10.31
N ALA A 35 -5.84 -3.48 -9.92
CA ALA A 35 -5.40 -3.68 -8.53
C ALA A 35 -4.45 -2.57 -8.10
N ASP A 36 -4.76 -1.94 -6.97
CA ASP A 36 -3.91 -0.95 -6.32
C ASP A 36 -3.36 -1.55 -5.01
N TRP A 37 -2.07 -1.92 -5.05
CA TRP A 37 -1.30 -2.53 -3.97
C TRP A 37 -0.83 -1.54 -2.89
N SER A 38 -1.15 -0.26 -3.03
CA SER A 38 -0.86 0.74 -2.00
C SER A 38 -1.88 0.70 -0.86
N ILE A 39 -1.46 1.09 0.34
CA ILE A 39 -2.34 1.18 1.50
C ILE A 39 -2.95 2.59 1.51
N LYS A 40 -4.28 2.70 1.62
CA LYS A 40 -4.92 4.00 1.82
C LYS A 40 -5.06 4.28 3.31
N THR A 41 -4.94 5.55 3.69
CA THR A 41 -5.15 6.02 5.07
C THR A 41 -6.57 6.53 5.28
N ARG A 42 -7.20 7.00 4.20
CA ARG A 42 -8.55 7.54 4.18
C ARG A 42 -9.20 7.33 2.82
N LEU A 43 -10.46 6.96 2.80
CA LEU A 43 -11.34 6.96 1.64
C LEU A 43 -12.47 7.94 1.88
N LEU A 44 -12.81 8.73 0.87
CA LEU A 44 -13.98 9.60 0.88
C LEU A 44 -14.86 9.26 -0.32
N PHE A 45 -15.94 8.52 -0.07
CA PHE A 45 -16.97 8.24 -1.07
C PHE A 45 -17.99 9.36 -1.10
N MET A 46 -18.47 9.70 -2.30
CA MET A 46 -19.51 10.71 -2.53
C MET A 46 -20.56 10.12 -3.49
N SER A 47 -21.83 10.36 -3.19
CA SER A 47 -22.97 9.85 -3.98
C SER A 47 -24.14 10.82 -3.90
N SER A 48 -25.00 10.81 -4.91
CA SER A 48 -26.31 11.47 -4.86
C SER A 48 -27.34 10.71 -4.01
N GLN A 49 -27.03 9.46 -3.65
CA GLN A 49 -27.85 8.61 -2.81
C GLN A 49 -27.24 8.49 -1.40
N PRO A 50 -28.07 8.44 -0.34
CA PRO A 50 -27.58 8.49 1.03
C PRO A 50 -26.89 7.20 1.49
N PHE A 51 -25.90 7.34 2.38
CA PHE A 51 -25.19 6.23 3.03
C PHE A 51 -25.84 5.76 4.33
N THR A 52 -27.16 5.93 4.49
CA THR A 52 -27.89 5.57 5.73
C THR A 52 -27.76 4.09 6.11
N TRP A 53 -27.46 3.22 5.16
CA TRP A 53 -27.19 1.80 5.40
C TRP A 53 -25.82 1.53 6.06
N ALA A 54 -24.88 2.47 6.00
CA ALA A 54 -23.59 2.40 6.68
C ALA A 54 -23.62 3.03 8.09
N GLU A 55 -24.73 3.65 8.48
CA GLU A 55 -24.92 4.28 9.78
C GLU A 55 -25.61 3.34 10.77
N HIS A 56 -25.28 3.51 12.07
CA HIS A 56 -25.94 2.86 13.20
C HIS A 56 -26.23 1.37 12.97
N LEU A 57 -25.18 0.57 12.77
CA LEU A 57 -25.30 -0.88 12.65
C LEU A 57 -25.92 -1.47 13.92
N LYS A 58 -26.87 -2.40 13.76
CA LYS A 58 -27.43 -3.11 14.90
C LYS A 58 -26.38 -4.07 15.46
N ALA A 59 -26.37 -4.31 16.77
CA ALA A 59 -25.41 -5.22 17.39
C ALA A 59 -25.37 -6.62 16.76
N GLN A 60 -26.52 -7.14 16.30
CA GLN A 60 -26.59 -8.41 15.58
C GLN A 60 -25.90 -8.37 14.20
N GLU A 61 -26.06 -7.26 13.47
CA GLU A 61 -25.43 -7.05 12.15
C GLU A 61 -23.91 -6.93 12.31
N GLU A 62 -23.46 -6.22 13.34
CA GLU A 62 -22.04 -6.10 13.66
C GLU A 62 -21.42 -7.46 14.04
N ALA A 63 -22.08 -8.20 14.95
CA ALA A 63 -21.63 -9.52 15.37
C ALA A 63 -21.57 -10.51 14.19
N GLN A 64 -22.56 -10.46 13.29
CA GLN A 64 -22.58 -11.29 12.10
C GLN A 64 -21.47 -10.90 11.12
N GLY A 65 -21.19 -9.60 10.93
CA GLY A 65 -20.07 -9.12 10.11
C GLY A 65 -18.71 -9.61 10.62
N PHE A 66 -18.47 -9.56 11.94
CA PHE A 66 -17.26 -10.13 12.55
C PHE A 66 -17.15 -11.64 12.30
N ALA A 67 -18.25 -12.36 12.52
CA ALA A 67 -18.34 -13.79 12.31
C ALA A 67 -18.12 -14.20 10.84
N GLN A 68 -18.56 -13.39 9.88
CA GLN A 68 -18.38 -13.60 8.44
C GLN A 68 -16.94 -13.32 8.00
N HIS A 69 -16.30 -12.27 8.54
CA HIS A 69 -14.89 -11.98 8.26
C HIS A 69 -13.97 -13.11 8.70
N CYS A 70 -14.12 -13.58 9.94
CA CYS A 70 -13.31 -14.68 10.47
C CYS A 70 -13.49 -16.00 9.69
N ARG A 71 -14.67 -16.22 9.08
CA ARG A 71 -14.97 -17.40 8.26
C ARG A 71 -14.69 -17.20 6.78
N ALA A 72 -14.25 -16.00 6.38
CA ALA A 72 -14.11 -15.61 4.98
C ALA A 72 -15.36 -15.92 4.13
N THR A 73 -16.55 -15.64 4.69
CA THR A 73 -17.80 -15.89 3.98
C THR A 73 -17.91 -14.95 2.78
N SER A 74 -18.05 -15.52 1.58
CA SER A 74 -18.30 -14.74 0.37
C SER A 74 -19.77 -14.37 0.28
N VAL A 75 -20.06 -13.07 0.11
CA VAL A 75 -21.42 -12.57 -0.08
C VAL A 75 -21.53 -11.95 -1.47
N ASN A 76 -22.43 -12.48 -2.29
CA ASN A 76 -22.73 -11.94 -3.62
C ASN A 76 -23.98 -11.06 -3.55
N PHE A 77 -23.91 -9.88 -4.15
CA PHE A 77 -25.02 -8.93 -4.21
C PHE A 77 -25.62 -8.84 -5.62
N PRO A 78 -26.92 -8.55 -5.74
CA PRO A 78 -27.53 -8.20 -7.01
C PRO A 78 -26.94 -6.89 -7.55
N GLN A 79 -27.16 -6.62 -8.84
CA GLN A 79 -26.64 -5.40 -9.49
C GLN A 79 -27.14 -4.10 -8.86
N SER A 80 -28.37 -4.10 -8.32
CA SER A 80 -28.93 -2.95 -7.59
C SER A 80 -29.78 -3.44 -6.44
N ILE A 81 -29.59 -2.86 -5.25
CA ILE A 81 -30.43 -3.09 -4.08
C ILE A 81 -31.47 -1.95 -4.02
N GLN A 82 -32.76 -2.30 -3.99
CA GLN A 82 -33.83 -1.28 -3.99
C GLN A 82 -33.83 -0.45 -2.69
N GLU A 83 -33.71 -1.13 -1.54
CA GLU A 83 -33.70 -0.51 -0.20
C GLU A 83 -32.45 -0.93 0.60
N PRO A 84 -31.31 -0.24 0.41
CA PRO A 84 -30.05 -0.57 1.08
C PRO A 84 -30.13 -0.59 2.61
N LYS A 85 -30.95 0.29 3.20
CA LYS A 85 -31.08 0.43 4.66
C LYS A 85 -31.74 -0.79 5.33
N LEU A 86 -32.60 -1.51 4.61
CA LEU A 86 -33.31 -2.68 5.15
C LEU A 86 -32.57 -4.00 4.89
N SER A 87 -31.59 -4.03 3.99
CA SER A 87 -30.81 -5.25 3.71
C SER A 87 -29.82 -5.51 4.83
N THR A 88 -30.11 -6.54 5.63
CA THR A 88 -29.20 -7.02 6.68
C THR A 88 -27.92 -7.59 6.07
N GLU A 89 -28.00 -8.27 4.91
CA GLU A 89 -26.82 -8.84 4.24
C GLU A 89 -25.82 -7.75 3.83
N LEU A 90 -26.31 -6.63 3.27
CA LEU A 90 -25.47 -5.49 2.90
C LEU A 90 -24.76 -4.91 4.11
N ARG A 91 -25.50 -4.74 5.21
CA ARG A 91 -25.01 -4.14 6.46
C ARG A 91 -23.98 -5.03 7.16
N CYS A 92 -24.21 -6.34 7.19
CA CYS A 92 -23.23 -7.32 7.68
C CYS A 92 -21.97 -7.36 6.79
N ALA A 93 -22.13 -7.36 5.47
CA ALA A 93 -20.99 -7.36 4.54
C ALA A 93 -20.19 -6.04 4.57
N PHE A 94 -20.86 -4.91 4.85
CA PHE A 94 -20.20 -3.65 5.11
C PHE A 94 -19.30 -3.75 6.33
N GLN A 95 -19.84 -4.25 7.45
CA GLN A 95 -19.03 -4.48 8.65
C GLN A 95 -17.87 -5.45 8.38
N GLN A 96 -18.12 -6.54 7.65
CA GLN A 96 -17.08 -7.49 7.22
C GLN A 96 -15.94 -6.78 6.47
N SER A 97 -16.26 -5.85 5.57
CA SER A 97 -15.30 -5.15 4.72
C SER A 97 -14.41 -4.14 5.47
N LEU A 98 -14.81 -3.76 6.68
CA LEU A 98 -14.06 -2.83 7.53
C LEU A 98 -13.02 -3.52 8.40
N ILE A 99 -13.02 -4.86 8.47
CA ILE A 99 -12.17 -5.58 9.41
C ILE A 99 -10.81 -5.90 8.80
N TYR A 100 -9.76 -5.78 9.61
CA TYR A 100 -8.41 -6.18 9.27
C TYR A 100 -7.66 -6.75 10.48
N TRP A 101 -6.54 -7.44 10.22
CA TRP A 101 -5.71 -8.04 11.27
C TRP A 101 -4.41 -7.27 11.44
N LEU A 102 -4.06 -6.96 12.69
CA LEU A 102 -2.91 -6.13 13.05
C LEU A 102 -2.13 -6.74 14.22
N HIS A 103 -0.79 -6.68 14.15
CA HIS A 103 0.10 -7.07 15.25
C HIS A 103 1.41 -6.23 15.24
N PRO A 104 1.95 -5.80 16.39
CA PRO A 104 1.31 -5.84 17.71
C PRO A 104 0.14 -4.86 17.78
N SER A 105 -0.77 -5.05 18.74
CA SER A 105 -1.88 -4.13 18.99
C SER A 105 -1.75 -3.49 20.36
N LEU A 106 -1.54 -2.17 20.39
CA LEU A 106 -1.47 -1.37 21.61
C LEU A 106 -2.63 -0.37 21.59
N PRO A 107 -3.72 -0.58 22.35
CA PRO A 107 -4.94 0.24 22.25
C PRO A 107 -4.74 1.74 22.44
N TRP A 108 -3.69 2.13 23.18
CA TRP A 108 -3.36 3.54 23.46
C TRP A 108 -2.46 4.19 22.41
N LEU A 109 -1.95 3.44 21.43
CA LEU A 109 -0.99 3.93 20.46
C LEU A 109 -1.39 3.57 19.03
N GLN A 110 -1.38 4.57 18.16
CA GLN A 110 -1.55 4.35 16.73
C GLN A 110 -0.28 3.74 16.13
N LEU A 111 -0.39 2.51 15.65
CA LEU A 111 0.73 1.74 15.09
C LEU A 111 0.78 1.75 13.55
N PHE A 112 -0.16 2.43 12.90
CA PHE A 112 -0.13 2.72 11.47
C PHE A 112 -0.77 4.10 11.18
N PRO A 113 -0.18 4.94 10.32
CA PRO A 113 1.08 4.74 9.59
C PRO A 113 2.31 4.83 10.53
N ARG A 114 3.41 4.19 10.12
CA ARG A 114 4.71 4.26 10.80
C ARG A 114 5.60 5.36 10.21
N ILE A 115 5.68 5.41 8.88
CA ILE A 115 6.38 6.45 8.13
C ILE A 115 5.46 7.67 8.05
N GLY A 116 5.95 8.83 8.50
CA GLY A 116 5.18 10.09 8.49
C GLY A 116 4.09 10.17 9.56
N ALA A 117 4.15 9.33 10.60
CA ALA A 117 3.25 9.45 11.75
C ALA A 117 3.35 10.85 12.39
N ASP A 118 2.20 11.43 12.72
CA ASP A 118 2.04 12.84 13.11
C ASP A 118 2.99 13.20 14.28
N ARG A 119 3.89 14.17 14.06
CA ARG A 119 4.94 14.59 15.00
C ARG A 119 4.39 15.30 16.25
N LYS A 120 3.06 15.46 16.36
CA LYS A 120 2.38 16.23 17.41
C LYS A 120 2.49 15.62 18.81
N THR A 121 2.95 14.39 18.95
CA THR A 121 3.26 13.75 20.25
C THR A 121 4.76 13.73 20.58
N ALA A 122 5.60 14.42 19.79
CA ALA A 122 7.02 14.58 20.10
C ALA A 122 7.20 15.37 21.41
N GLY A 123 7.73 14.71 22.44
CA GLY A 123 8.13 15.38 23.70
C GLY A 123 7.93 14.55 24.96
N LYS A 124 7.09 13.51 24.95
CA LYS A 124 7.00 12.57 26.08
C LYS A 124 7.88 11.37 25.79
N THR A 125 8.92 11.17 26.60
CA THR A 125 9.68 9.92 26.62
C THR A 125 8.71 8.79 26.88
N SER A 126 8.72 7.81 25.98
CA SER A 126 7.81 6.69 26.06
C SER A 126 8.35 5.71 27.09
N LEU A 127 7.57 5.35 28.11
CA LEU A 127 8.06 4.47 29.19
C LEU A 127 8.58 3.12 28.66
N TRP A 128 8.02 2.62 27.56
CA TRP A 128 8.43 1.39 26.89
C TRP A 128 9.75 1.51 26.10
N SER A 129 10.20 2.72 25.74
CA SER A 129 11.47 2.87 25.00
C SER A 129 12.69 2.61 25.89
N CYS A 130 12.53 2.65 27.22
CA CYS A 130 13.62 2.42 28.19
C CYS A 130 13.64 0.99 28.75
N ASP A 131 12.57 0.22 28.59
CA ASP A 131 12.48 -1.15 29.12
C ASP A 131 12.93 -2.17 28.06
N GLU A 132 14.20 -2.54 28.12
CA GLU A 132 14.79 -3.51 27.20
C GLU A 132 14.13 -4.89 27.31
N THR A 133 13.67 -5.30 28.50
CA THR A 133 13.02 -6.60 28.70
C THR A 133 11.68 -6.66 27.97
N LEU A 134 10.88 -5.60 28.08
CA LEU A 134 9.62 -5.48 27.35
C LEU A 134 9.84 -5.49 25.83
N GLN A 135 10.86 -4.77 25.35
CA GLN A 135 11.18 -4.73 23.92
C GLN A 135 11.57 -6.12 23.39
N GLN A 136 12.38 -6.87 24.14
CA GLN A 136 12.75 -8.24 23.76
C GLN A 136 11.53 -9.18 23.73
N VAL A 137 10.62 -9.08 24.70
CA VAL A 137 9.38 -9.87 24.71
C VAL A 137 8.50 -9.53 23.49
N LEU A 138 8.30 -8.23 23.20
CA LEU A 138 7.51 -7.79 22.05
C LEU A 138 8.15 -8.22 20.72
N MET A 139 9.47 -8.12 20.59
CA MET A 139 10.20 -8.57 19.40
C MET A 139 10.12 -10.10 19.23
N SER A 140 10.19 -10.86 20.32
CA SER A 140 10.06 -12.32 20.30
C SER A 140 8.68 -12.75 19.81
N GLU A 141 7.61 -12.19 20.38
CA GLU A 141 6.23 -12.45 19.96
C GLU A 141 5.96 -12.01 18.52
N TRP A 142 6.53 -10.86 18.13
CA TRP A 142 6.44 -10.38 16.75
C TRP A 142 7.12 -11.33 15.77
N SER A 143 8.30 -11.87 16.11
CA SER A 143 9.05 -12.81 15.26
C SER A 143 8.27 -14.10 15.01
N VAL A 144 7.61 -14.60 16.05
CA VAL A 144 6.71 -15.77 15.97
C VAL A 144 5.49 -15.47 15.09
N SER A 145 4.89 -14.29 15.26
CA SER A 145 3.74 -13.84 14.47
C SER A 145 4.08 -13.62 12.99
N PHE A 146 5.24 -13.03 12.70
CA PHE A 146 5.75 -12.81 11.35
C PHE A 146 6.08 -14.14 10.64
N THR A 147 6.72 -15.08 11.35
CA THR A 147 6.96 -16.44 10.83
C THR A 147 5.65 -17.17 10.53
N SER A 148 4.65 -17.03 11.41
CA SER A 148 3.31 -17.59 11.17
C SER A 148 2.66 -17.01 9.90
N LEU A 149 2.76 -15.70 9.67
CA LEU A 149 2.24 -15.05 8.45
C LEU A 149 2.94 -15.56 7.20
N TYR A 150 4.26 -15.69 7.23
CA TYR A 150 5.02 -16.21 6.10
C TYR A 150 4.64 -17.66 5.78
N ASN A 151 4.38 -18.49 6.81
CA ASN A 151 3.90 -19.86 6.61
C ASN A 151 2.51 -19.88 5.98
N LEU A 152 1.59 -19.00 6.38
CA LEU A 152 0.27 -18.86 5.73
C LEU A 152 0.40 -18.42 4.27
N LEU A 153 1.33 -17.52 3.98
CA LEU A 153 1.64 -17.07 2.62
C LEU A 153 2.14 -18.24 1.75
N LYS A 154 3.07 -19.04 2.28
CA LYS A 154 3.61 -20.25 1.62
C LYS A 154 2.55 -21.32 1.40
N ALA A 155 1.62 -21.46 2.34
CA ALA A 155 0.48 -22.37 2.25
C ALA A 155 -0.66 -21.86 1.35
N LYS A 156 -0.52 -20.68 0.72
CA LYS A 156 -1.56 -20.01 -0.09
C LYS A 156 -2.86 -19.72 0.67
N LEU A 157 -2.79 -19.67 2.01
CA LEU A 157 -3.92 -19.34 2.90
C LEU A 157 -3.97 -17.85 3.24
N CYS A 158 -2.85 -17.14 3.06
CA CYS A 158 -2.79 -15.68 3.08
C CYS A 158 -2.39 -15.20 1.69
N PRO A 159 -3.16 -14.31 1.04
CA PRO A 159 -2.83 -13.82 -0.29
C PRO A 159 -1.63 -12.85 -0.23
N TYR A 160 -1.62 -11.95 0.74
CA TYR A 160 -0.56 -10.98 0.93
C TYR A 160 -0.60 -10.41 2.34
N PHE A 161 0.50 -9.81 2.78
CA PHE A 161 0.53 -9.02 4.01
C PHE A 161 1.59 -7.92 3.92
N TYR A 162 1.49 -6.92 4.80
CA TYR A 162 2.47 -5.83 4.89
C TYR A 162 3.24 -5.87 6.21
N VAL A 163 4.51 -5.49 6.13
CA VAL A 163 5.37 -5.18 7.28
C VAL A 163 5.70 -3.70 7.22
N CYS A 164 5.10 -2.92 8.11
CA CYS A 164 5.28 -1.46 8.17
C CYS A 164 6.32 -1.14 9.24
N THR A 165 7.50 -0.69 8.83
CA THR A 165 8.55 -0.17 9.73
C THR A 165 8.54 1.36 9.72
N TYR A 166 9.37 1.99 10.55
CA TYR A 166 9.48 3.45 10.59
C TYR A 166 10.25 4.05 9.41
N GLN A 167 11.00 3.23 8.65
CA GLN A 167 11.80 3.68 7.50
C GLN A 167 11.26 3.18 6.16
N PHE A 168 10.71 1.97 6.14
CA PHE A 168 10.27 1.29 4.93
C PHE A 168 9.05 0.40 5.19
N THR A 169 8.38 0.02 4.13
CA THR A 169 7.29 -0.96 4.16
C THR A 169 7.66 -2.12 3.24
N VAL A 170 7.30 -3.33 3.64
CA VAL A 170 7.46 -4.53 2.82
C VAL A 170 6.08 -5.09 2.49
N LEU A 171 5.81 -5.35 1.22
CA LEU A 171 4.65 -6.10 0.76
C LEU A 171 5.08 -7.51 0.37
N PHE A 172 4.62 -8.52 1.11
CA PHE A 172 4.75 -9.92 0.74
C PHE A 172 3.50 -10.39 0.01
N ARG A 173 3.67 -11.08 -1.13
CA ARG A 173 2.57 -11.68 -1.91
C ARG A 173 2.83 -13.15 -2.16
N THR A 174 1.77 -13.95 -2.07
CA THR A 174 1.84 -15.38 -2.39
C THR A 174 2.03 -15.61 -3.89
N ALA A 175 2.46 -16.81 -4.23
CA ALA A 175 2.55 -17.28 -5.60
C ALA A 175 1.19 -17.26 -6.30
N GLY A 176 1.15 -16.73 -7.53
CA GLY A 176 -0.06 -16.59 -8.35
C GLY A 176 -0.67 -15.18 -8.35
N LEU A 177 -0.22 -14.28 -7.46
CA LEU A 177 -0.68 -12.89 -7.43
C LEU A 177 0.23 -11.94 -8.22
N ALA A 178 -0.33 -10.83 -8.68
CA ALA A 178 0.38 -9.79 -9.44
C ALA A 178 1.15 -10.34 -10.68
N GLY A 179 0.70 -11.45 -11.25
CA GLY A 179 1.32 -12.11 -12.42
C GLY A 179 2.62 -12.89 -12.14
N SER A 180 2.97 -13.15 -10.88
CA SER A 180 4.15 -13.94 -10.48
C SER A 180 3.77 -15.37 -10.12
N ASP A 181 4.57 -16.35 -10.52
CA ASP A 181 4.42 -17.77 -10.16
C ASP A 181 5.10 -18.14 -8.82
N VAL A 182 5.98 -17.26 -8.33
CA VAL A 182 6.68 -17.40 -7.05
C VAL A 182 6.21 -16.37 -6.03
N ILE A 183 6.51 -16.61 -4.75
CA ILE A 183 6.35 -15.62 -3.68
C ILE A 183 7.23 -14.41 -3.99
N THR A 184 6.68 -13.21 -3.81
CA THR A 184 7.41 -11.95 -4.01
C THR A 184 7.36 -11.08 -2.78
N ALA A 185 8.44 -10.35 -2.51
CA ALA A 185 8.48 -9.32 -1.50
C ALA A 185 8.97 -8.01 -2.13
N VAL A 186 8.21 -6.94 -1.96
CA VAL A 186 8.53 -5.59 -2.47
C VAL A 186 8.84 -4.69 -1.28
N VAL A 187 10.02 -4.08 -1.26
CA VAL A 187 10.47 -3.20 -0.18
C VAL A 187 10.53 -1.77 -0.70
N SER A 188 9.89 -0.83 0.00
CA SER A 188 9.95 0.60 -0.34
C SER A 188 9.69 1.52 0.87
N PRO A 189 10.38 2.67 0.96
CA PRO A 189 11.59 3.00 0.21
C PRO A 189 12.79 2.18 0.70
N THR A 190 13.86 2.04 -0.09
CA THR A 190 15.11 1.45 0.38
C THR A 190 16.23 2.48 0.43
N THR A 191 17.24 2.21 1.27
CA THR A 191 18.48 2.98 1.35
C THR A 191 19.65 2.13 0.89
N ARG A 192 20.76 2.76 0.50
CA ARG A 192 22.00 2.06 0.18
C ARG A 192 22.42 1.10 1.29
N GLY A 193 22.39 1.56 2.54
CA GLY A 193 22.75 0.73 3.70
C GLY A 193 21.86 -0.51 3.86
N LEU A 194 20.55 -0.39 3.62
CA LEU A 194 19.64 -1.54 3.65
C LEU A 194 19.94 -2.51 2.50
N ARG A 195 20.19 -1.99 1.29
CA ARG A 195 20.53 -2.78 0.10
C ARG A 195 21.87 -3.52 0.26
N GLU A 196 22.87 -2.89 0.86
CA GLU A 196 24.16 -3.50 1.18
C GLU A 196 24.01 -4.57 2.26
N ALA A 197 23.26 -4.31 3.33
CA ALA A 197 22.99 -5.30 4.36
C ALA A 197 22.28 -6.54 3.79
N MET A 198 21.31 -6.34 2.89
CA MET A 198 20.64 -7.45 2.19
C MET A 198 21.62 -8.26 1.32
N ARG A 199 22.51 -7.61 0.56
CA ARG A 199 23.54 -8.31 -0.24
C ARG A 199 24.53 -9.08 0.63
N ASN A 200 24.93 -8.53 1.77
CA ASN A 200 25.86 -9.18 2.69
C ASN A 200 25.28 -10.47 3.29
N GLU A 201 23.96 -10.52 3.47
CA GLU A 201 23.21 -11.70 3.92
C GLU A 201 22.87 -12.66 2.75
N GLY A 202 23.39 -12.39 1.55
CA GLY A 202 23.16 -13.23 0.35
C GLY A 202 21.76 -13.10 -0.25
N ILE A 203 21.03 -12.03 0.06
CA ILE A 203 19.69 -11.80 -0.49
C ILE A 203 19.81 -11.13 -1.86
N GLU A 204 19.43 -11.85 -2.90
CA GLU A 204 19.32 -11.30 -4.25
C GLU A 204 18.01 -10.50 -4.42
N PHE A 205 18.13 -9.30 -4.99
CA PHE A 205 17.00 -8.45 -5.32
C PHE A 205 17.24 -7.69 -6.63
N SER A 206 16.14 -7.29 -7.26
CA SER A 206 16.12 -6.44 -8.47
C SER A 206 15.60 -5.05 -8.14
N LEU A 207 15.99 -4.04 -8.94
CA LEU A 207 15.53 -2.66 -8.82
C LEU A 207 14.71 -2.30 -10.07
N PRO A 208 13.44 -2.74 -10.17
CA PRO A 208 12.69 -2.76 -11.43
C PRO A 208 12.55 -1.38 -12.09
N LEU A 209 12.40 -0.32 -11.29
CA LEU A 209 12.23 1.04 -11.82
C LEU A 209 13.53 1.65 -12.37
N VAL A 210 14.69 1.22 -11.85
CA VAL A 210 16.01 1.64 -12.36
C VAL A 210 16.35 0.88 -13.64
N GLU A 211 16.05 -0.42 -13.68
CA GLU A 211 16.22 -1.29 -14.85
C GLU A 211 15.34 -0.84 -16.04
N GLU A 212 14.09 -0.46 -15.77
CA GLU A 212 13.21 0.15 -16.79
C GLU A 212 13.76 1.47 -17.35
N THR A 213 14.38 2.30 -16.50
CA THR A 213 14.97 3.56 -16.95
C THR A 213 16.16 3.28 -17.85
N ARG A 214 17.06 2.36 -17.48
CA ARG A 214 18.22 1.97 -18.29
C ARG A 214 17.81 1.40 -19.66
N SER A 215 16.83 0.50 -19.69
CA SER A 215 16.35 -0.12 -20.94
C SER A 215 15.64 0.87 -21.88
N LYS A 216 14.89 1.85 -21.35
CA LYS A 216 14.32 2.95 -22.16
C LYS A 216 15.40 3.87 -22.73
N THR A 217 16.42 4.21 -21.95
CA THR A 217 17.52 5.07 -22.44
C THR A 217 18.41 4.35 -23.45
N GLN A 218 18.52 3.02 -23.42
CA GLN A 218 19.18 2.22 -24.47
C GLN A 218 18.36 2.17 -25.76
N LYS A 219 17.03 1.98 -25.68
CA LYS A 219 16.15 1.97 -26.87
C LYS A 219 16.02 3.32 -27.55
N ASN A 220 16.03 4.42 -26.79
CA ASN A 220 15.99 5.77 -27.38
C ASN A 220 17.33 6.23 -27.97
N SER A 221 18.46 5.61 -27.59
CA SER A 221 19.76 5.91 -28.22
C SER A 221 19.94 5.29 -29.61
N GLU A 222 19.06 4.39 -30.05
CA GLU A 222 19.07 3.85 -31.42
C GLU A 222 18.34 4.76 -32.43
N THR A 223 17.72 5.86 -32.01
CA THR A 223 16.90 6.72 -32.89
C THR A 223 17.22 8.21 -32.88
N ASN A 224 18.20 8.69 -32.11
CA ASN A 224 18.69 10.06 -32.21
C ASN A 224 20.20 10.13 -31.97
N LEU A 225 20.95 10.25 -33.06
CA LEU A 225 22.28 10.86 -33.06
C LEU A 225 22.07 12.37 -32.95
N ASP A 226 22.24 12.93 -31.75
CA ASP A 226 23.09 14.10 -31.51
C ASP A 226 22.89 14.72 -30.11
N THR A 227 24.04 14.95 -29.46
CA THR A 227 24.34 15.93 -28.40
C THR A 227 24.16 15.56 -26.91
N GLU A 228 25.35 15.36 -26.31
CA GLU A 228 25.82 15.67 -24.95
C GLU A 228 25.60 14.72 -23.75
N VAL A 229 26.53 13.73 -23.71
CA VAL A 229 27.49 13.43 -22.62
C VAL A 229 26.99 13.45 -21.17
N ASN A 230 26.58 12.28 -20.67
CA ASN A 230 27.04 11.80 -19.35
C ASN A 230 26.86 10.27 -19.20
N ARG A 231 27.51 9.50 -20.08
CA ARG A 231 27.60 8.04 -19.93
C ARG A 231 29.07 7.64 -19.89
N VAL A 232 29.56 7.33 -18.70
CA VAL A 232 30.76 6.49 -18.54
C VAL A 232 30.25 5.09 -18.19
N SER A 233 30.07 4.27 -19.23
CA SER A 233 29.95 2.82 -19.11
C SER A 233 31.14 2.25 -19.88
N ASP A 234 32.19 1.95 -19.12
CA ASP A 234 33.58 1.88 -19.60
C ASP A 234 34.05 0.47 -20.00
N ASP A 235 33.16 -0.52 -20.19
CA ASP A 235 33.61 -1.86 -20.61
C ASP A 235 33.35 -2.18 -22.09
N GLU A 236 32.49 -1.44 -22.79
CA GLU A 236 32.25 -1.62 -24.25
C GLU A 236 32.72 -0.45 -25.12
N SER A 237 33.04 0.71 -24.51
CA SER A 237 33.36 1.94 -25.26
C SER A 237 34.82 2.04 -25.73
N PHE A 238 35.69 1.07 -25.39
CA PHE A 238 37.11 1.12 -25.73
C PHE A 238 37.52 0.21 -26.90
N SER A 239 36.62 -0.64 -27.41
CA SER A 239 36.94 -1.57 -28.51
C SER A 239 37.25 -0.85 -29.83
N TRP A 240 36.59 0.27 -30.13
CA TRP A 240 36.88 1.07 -31.33
C TRP A 240 38.16 1.92 -31.19
N LEU A 241 38.58 2.25 -29.96
CA LEU A 241 39.83 2.97 -29.68
C LEU A 241 41.06 2.06 -29.86
N GLU A 242 40.91 0.77 -29.62
CA GLU A 242 41.88 -0.26 -30.00
C GLU A 242 42.03 -0.39 -31.52
N GLU A 243 40.94 -0.24 -32.26
CA GLU A 243 40.93 -0.33 -33.72
C GLU A 243 41.55 0.90 -34.42
N MET A 244 41.56 2.07 -33.76
CA MET A 244 42.08 3.34 -34.30
C MET A 244 43.49 3.74 -33.82
N GLY A 245 44.14 2.95 -32.96
CA GLY A 245 45.54 3.17 -32.56
C GLY A 245 45.80 4.37 -31.64
N VAL A 246 44.78 4.86 -30.91
CA VAL A 246 44.88 6.06 -30.03
C VAL A 246 45.02 5.65 -28.56
N GLN A 247 46.04 4.85 -28.23
CA GLN A 247 46.22 4.37 -26.86
C GLN A 247 47.03 5.32 -25.95
N ASP A 248 47.84 6.23 -26.50
CA ASP A 248 48.94 6.81 -25.72
C ASP A 248 48.64 8.11 -24.92
N GLU A 249 47.45 8.73 -25.03
CA GLU A 249 47.17 9.99 -24.30
C GLU A 249 45.91 10.05 -23.44
N ILE A 250 45.10 8.99 -23.38
CA ILE A 250 43.88 9.00 -22.54
C ILE A 250 44.21 8.37 -21.18
N LYS A 251 44.45 9.22 -20.17
CA LYS A 251 44.52 8.78 -18.77
C LYS A 251 43.21 8.09 -18.38
N LYS A 252 43.25 6.77 -18.22
CA LYS A 252 42.13 5.98 -17.67
C LYS A 252 41.70 6.63 -16.35
N PRO A 253 40.40 6.89 -16.12
CA PRO A 253 39.94 7.43 -14.85
C PRO A 253 40.27 6.44 -13.72
N ASP A 254 40.86 6.94 -12.63
CA ASP A 254 41.26 6.11 -11.48
C ASP A 254 40.06 5.29 -10.98
N ALA A 255 40.25 4.01 -10.66
CA ALA A 255 39.21 3.10 -10.18
C ALA A 255 38.43 3.65 -8.96
N ILE A 256 39.05 4.56 -8.20
CA ILE A 256 38.45 5.28 -7.07
C ILE A 256 37.36 6.25 -7.56
N SER A 257 37.60 6.97 -8.66
CA SER A 257 36.64 7.91 -9.25
C SER A 257 35.41 7.19 -9.84
N VAL A 258 35.62 6.03 -10.45
CA VAL A 258 34.54 5.17 -10.97
C VAL A 258 33.70 4.58 -9.83
N LYS A 259 34.33 4.14 -8.74
CA LYS A 259 33.62 3.68 -7.53
C LYS A 259 32.82 4.83 -6.89
N LEU A 260 33.41 6.01 -6.72
CA LEU A 260 32.72 7.20 -6.20
C LEU A 260 31.52 7.62 -7.06
N CYS A 261 31.62 7.49 -8.39
CA CYS A 261 30.52 7.83 -9.28
C CYS A 261 29.37 6.81 -9.21
N LYS A 262 29.70 5.50 -9.15
CA LYS A 262 28.71 4.43 -8.88
C LYS A 262 28.04 4.62 -7.52
N GLU A 263 28.81 4.95 -6.48
CA GLU A 263 28.30 5.25 -5.15
C GLU A 263 27.39 6.48 -5.13
N LYS A 264 27.76 7.57 -5.80
CA LYS A 264 26.93 8.77 -5.92
C LYS A 264 25.59 8.46 -6.60
N ASN A 265 25.59 7.63 -7.65
CA ASN A 265 24.35 7.26 -8.35
C ASN A 265 23.46 6.34 -7.52
N GLU A 266 24.03 5.40 -6.75
CA GLU A 266 23.24 4.56 -5.84
C GLU A 266 22.61 5.35 -4.69
N VAL A 267 23.33 6.32 -4.13
CA VAL A 267 22.83 7.19 -3.05
C VAL A 267 21.74 8.15 -3.56
N GLN A 268 21.82 8.60 -4.82
CA GLN A 268 20.81 9.50 -5.41
C GLN A 268 19.42 8.88 -5.54
N VAL A 269 19.31 7.56 -5.48
CA VAL A 269 18.05 6.81 -5.57
C VAL A 269 17.41 6.61 -4.19
N ASP A 270 18.16 6.82 -3.10
CA ASP A 270 17.69 6.58 -1.74
C ASP A 270 16.45 7.39 -1.40
N HIS A 271 15.51 6.75 -0.70
CA HIS A 271 14.22 7.33 -0.30
C HIS A 271 13.29 7.76 -1.45
N LYS A 272 13.68 7.56 -2.71
CA LYS A 272 12.84 7.83 -3.87
C LYS A 272 12.03 6.61 -4.28
N PRO A 273 10.93 6.79 -5.04
CA PRO A 273 10.17 5.71 -5.64
C PRO A 273 11.04 4.66 -6.35
N GLU A 274 12.11 5.11 -7.02
CA GLU A 274 13.02 4.27 -7.79
C GLU A 274 13.85 3.29 -6.93
N SER A 275 13.93 3.51 -5.61
CA SER A 275 14.64 2.63 -4.68
C SER A 275 13.91 1.31 -4.39
N VAL A 276 12.73 1.10 -4.97
CA VAL A 276 11.94 -0.13 -4.76
C VAL A 276 12.79 -1.37 -5.05
N ALA A 277 12.89 -2.26 -4.07
CA ALA A 277 13.60 -3.53 -4.21
C ALA A 277 12.61 -4.68 -4.29
N LEU A 278 12.77 -5.53 -5.29
CA LEU A 278 11.96 -6.71 -5.51
C LEU A 278 12.77 -7.99 -5.25
N VAL A 279 12.33 -8.74 -4.25
CA VAL A 279 12.87 -10.05 -3.87
C VAL A 279 11.89 -11.14 -4.33
N LYS A 280 12.39 -12.21 -4.94
CA LYS A 280 11.57 -13.29 -5.50
C LYS A 280 12.00 -14.67 -4.98
N GLY A 281 11.05 -15.60 -4.90
CA GLY A 281 11.33 -17.02 -4.69
C GLY A 281 11.93 -17.32 -3.31
N THR A 282 12.94 -18.18 -3.25
CA THR A 282 13.59 -18.60 -2.00
C THR A 282 14.23 -17.44 -1.23
N ASN A 283 14.65 -16.38 -1.93
CA ASN A 283 15.21 -15.17 -1.33
C ASN A 283 14.21 -14.46 -0.39
N THR A 284 12.89 -14.67 -0.54
CA THR A 284 11.90 -14.06 0.38
C THR A 284 11.96 -14.68 1.78
N PHE A 285 12.38 -15.94 1.91
CA PHE A 285 12.61 -16.57 3.21
C PHE A 285 13.90 -16.05 3.86
N MET A 286 14.94 -15.79 3.07
CA MET A 286 16.14 -15.12 3.58
C MET A 286 15.83 -13.69 4.03
N LEU A 287 14.99 -12.96 3.30
CA LEU A 287 14.48 -11.65 3.72
C LEU A 287 13.69 -11.71 5.03
N LEU A 288 12.83 -12.72 5.22
CA LEU A 288 12.14 -12.95 6.50
C LEU A 288 13.14 -13.07 7.66
N ASN A 289 14.15 -13.93 7.53
CA ASN A 289 15.16 -14.15 8.56
C ASN A 289 16.01 -12.90 8.79
N PHE A 290 16.38 -12.18 7.73
CA PHE A 290 17.08 -10.91 7.85
C PHE A 290 16.26 -9.90 8.65
N LEU A 291 14.99 -9.69 8.30
CA LEU A 291 14.12 -8.75 9.00
C LEU A 291 13.92 -9.12 10.48
N ILE A 292 13.81 -10.42 10.81
CA ILE A 292 13.72 -10.88 12.20
C ILE A 292 14.95 -10.51 13.02
N ASN A 293 16.14 -10.62 12.43
CA ASN A 293 17.41 -10.36 13.11
C ASN A 293 17.91 -8.92 12.96
N CYS A 294 17.20 -8.08 12.19
CA CYS A 294 17.63 -6.73 11.85
C CYS A 294 17.38 -5.75 13.00
N LYS A 295 18.44 -5.32 13.69
CA LYS A 295 18.35 -4.36 14.80
C LYS A 295 17.83 -2.98 14.38
N SER A 296 18.09 -2.56 13.13
CA SER A 296 17.65 -1.26 12.60
C SER A 296 16.17 -1.23 12.19
N LEU A 297 15.44 -2.32 12.39
CA LEU A 297 14.01 -2.42 12.09
C LEU A 297 13.14 -1.64 13.08
N VAL A 298 13.64 -1.47 14.32
CA VAL A 298 12.95 -0.80 15.43
C VAL A 298 13.41 0.66 15.51
N ALA A 299 12.45 1.58 15.67
CA ALA A 299 12.76 3.00 15.80
C ALA A 299 13.53 3.26 17.10
N ALA A 300 14.62 4.02 17.02
CA ALA A 300 15.39 4.44 18.21
C ALA A 300 14.73 5.60 18.97
N ALA A 301 13.87 6.39 18.31
CA ALA A 301 13.26 7.58 18.87
C ALA A 301 11.82 7.79 18.37
N GLY A 302 11.05 8.60 19.11
CA GLY A 302 9.66 8.93 18.82
C GLY A 302 8.64 8.04 19.56
N PRO A 303 7.34 8.27 19.33
CA PRO A 303 6.26 7.59 20.06
C PRO A 303 6.18 6.09 19.78
N GLN A 304 6.90 5.59 18.78
CA GLN A 304 6.95 4.18 18.41
C GLN A 304 8.32 3.55 18.69
N ALA A 305 9.18 4.25 19.45
CA ALA A 305 10.52 3.78 19.78
C ALA A 305 10.48 2.48 20.58
N GLY A 306 11.39 1.55 20.27
CA GLY A 306 11.45 0.24 20.94
C GLY A 306 10.36 -0.76 20.53
N LEU A 307 9.39 -0.36 19.70
CA LEU A 307 8.30 -1.25 19.29
C LEU A 307 8.63 -1.98 17.98
N PRO A 308 8.33 -3.30 17.88
CA PRO A 308 8.50 -4.06 16.64
C PRO A 308 7.62 -3.47 15.53
N PRO A 309 7.93 -3.69 14.24
CA PRO A 309 7.10 -3.25 13.12
C PRO A 309 5.65 -3.72 13.18
N THR A 310 4.79 -3.01 12.46
CA THR A 310 3.38 -3.38 12.38
C THR A 310 3.13 -4.32 11.21
N LEU A 311 2.60 -5.49 11.51
CA LEU A 311 2.11 -6.47 10.57
C LEU A 311 0.65 -6.16 10.24
N LEU A 312 0.30 -6.11 8.96
CA LEU A 312 -1.07 -5.93 8.47
C LEU A 312 -1.43 -7.08 7.54
N SER A 313 -2.58 -7.71 7.76
CA SER A 313 -3.02 -8.86 6.97
C SER A 313 -4.55 -8.84 6.72
N PRO A 314 -5.02 -9.32 5.56
CA PRO A 314 -6.43 -9.60 5.31
C PRO A 314 -6.96 -10.77 6.17
N VAL A 315 -6.09 -11.72 6.50
CA VAL A 315 -6.45 -12.97 7.20
C VAL A 315 -5.86 -13.04 8.60
N ALA A 316 -6.52 -13.82 9.46
CA ALA A 316 -6.06 -14.06 10.83
C ALA A 316 -4.71 -14.79 10.86
N PHE A 317 -3.88 -14.46 11.84
CA PHE A 317 -2.59 -15.10 12.06
C PHE A 317 -2.26 -15.13 13.55
N ARG A 318 -1.25 -15.91 13.95
CA ARG A 318 -0.83 -16.02 15.36
C ARG A 318 -0.46 -14.64 15.91
N GLY A 319 -0.98 -14.30 17.09
CA GLY A 319 -0.74 -13.01 17.76
C GLY A 319 -1.54 -11.83 17.20
N ALA A 320 -2.24 -12.01 16.07
CA ALA A 320 -3.01 -10.93 15.46
C ALA A 320 -4.20 -10.50 16.31
N THR A 321 -4.44 -9.19 16.36
CA THR A 321 -5.66 -8.62 16.93
C THR A 321 -6.55 -8.13 15.80
N MET A 322 -7.84 -8.46 15.89
CA MET A 322 -8.85 -7.95 14.96
C MET A 322 -9.08 -6.46 15.23
N GLN A 323 -9.03 -5.65 14.17
CA GLN A 323 -9.26 -4.22 14.20
C GLN A 323 -10.30 -3.83 13.16
N THR A 324 -10.96 -2.69 13.36
CA THR A 324 -12.02 -2.19 12.48
C THR A 324 -11.69 -0.80 11.97
N LEU A 325 -11.80 -0.59 10.66
CA LEU A 325 -11.71 0.72 10.03
C LEU A 325 -12.83 1.63 10.55
N LYS A 326 -12.52 2.91 10.76
CA LYS A 326 -13.49 3.88 11.26
C LYS A 326 -14.32 4.41 10.09
N ALA A 327 -15.61 4.08 10.04
CA ALA A 327 -16.54 4.61 9.06
C ALA A 327 -17.38 5.76 9.66
N ARG A 328 -17.56 6.84 8.90
CA ARG A 328 -18.42 7.98 9.25
C ARG A 328 -19.14 8.46 8.00
N SER A 329 -20.45 8.52 8.06
CA SER A 329 -21.28 9.16 7.03
C SER A 329 -21.56 10.62 7.41
N ILE A 330 -21.50 11.51 6.43
CA ILE A 330 -21.77 12.95 6.56
C ILE A 330 -22.63 13.37 5.36
N ASN A 331 -23.71 14.09 5.65
CA ASN A 331 -24.61 14.63 4.64
C ASN A 331 -24.26 16.09 4.40
N VAL A 332 -23.86 16.44 3.17
CA VAL A 332 -23.49 17.81 2.79
C VAL A 332 -24.47 18.32 1.76
N LYS A 333 -25.15 19.43 2.07
CA LYS A 333 -26.01 20.12 1.11
C LYS A 333 -25.19 21.20 0.42
N THR A 334 -24.91 21.03 -0.87
CA THR A 334 -24.16 22.03 -1.64
C THR A 334 -25.13 22.79 -2.55
N PRO A 335 -25.23 24.14 -2.42
CA PRO A 335 -26.04 24.94 -3.34
C PRO A 335 -25.30 25.07 -4.68
N VAL A 336 -25.89 24.57 -5.77
CA VAL A 336 -25.39 24.79 -7.14
C VAL A 336 -26.52 25.41 -7.95
N HIS A 337 -26.33 26.67 -8.37
CA HIS A 337 -27.22 27.45 -9.23
C HIS A 337 -28.71 27.07 -9.18
N SER A 338 -29.44 27.64 -8.21
CA SER A 338 -30.90 27.54 -8.01
C SER A 338 -31.50 26.17 -7.64
N CYS A 339 -30.70 25.09 -7.58
CA CYS A 339 -31.15 23.77 -7.11
C CYS A 339 -30.22 23.23 -6.00
N TYR A 340 -30.78 22.66 -4.93
CA TYR A 340 -30.02 21.95 -3.92
C TYR A 340 -29.80 20.52 -4.40
N ASN A 341 -28.57 20.16 -4.74
CA ASN A 341 -28.20 18.75 -4.89
C ASN A 341 -27.63 18.27 -3.56
N ASP A 342 -28.35 17.36 -2.90
CA ASP A 342 -27.84 16.70 -1.70
C ASP A 342 -26.70 15.75 -2.11
N ILE A 343 -25.49 16.04 -1.63
CA ILE A 343 -24.32 15.17 -1.82
C ILE A 343 -24.05 14.48 -0.49
N PHE A 344 -24.19 13.16 -0.52
CA PHE A 344 -23.91 12.33 0.63
C PHE A 344 -22.45 11.88 0.57
N SER A 345 -21.80 11.80 1.73
CA SER A 345 -20.41 11.37 1.81
C SER A 345 -20.20 10.29 2.87
N LEU A 346 -19.35 9.32 2.57
CA LEU A 346 -18.93 8.27 3.48
C LEU A 346 -17.41 8.27 3.59
N GLU A 347 -16.92 8.63 4.76
CA GLU A 347 -15.50 8.62 5.11
C GLU A 347 -15.14 7.30 5.80
N ILE A 348 -14.07 6.65 5.32
CA ILE A 348 -13.49 5.45 5.95
C ILE A 348 -12.02 5.72 6.24
N THR A 349 -11.60 5.60 7.50
CA THR A 349 -10.27 5.97 7.98
C THR A 349 -9.58 4.80 8.68
N GLY A 350 -8.31 4.59 8.36
CA GLY A 350 -7.47 3.49 8.86
C GLY A 350 -6.61 2.87 7.74
N PRO A 351 -5.90 1.77 8.00
CA PRO A 351 -5.12 1.06 6.97
C PRO A 351 -6.04 0.30 6.01
N VAL A 352 -6.50 0.98 4.96
CA VAL A 352 -7.32 0.35 3.93
C VAL A 352 -6.41 -0.38 2.95
N MET A 353 -6.49 -1.70 2.98
CA MET A 353 -5.74 -2.59 2.10
C MET A 353 -6.44 -2.80 0.74
N PRO A 354 -5.72 -3.32 -0.27
CA PRO A 354 -6.26 -3.54 -1.62
C PRO A 354 -7.61 -4.30 -1.64
N HIS A 355 -7.72 -5.39 -0.89
CA HIS A 355 -8.96 -6.18 -0.82
C HIS A 355 -10.14 -5.40 -0.19
N CYS A 356 -9.88 -4.55 0.81
CA CYS A 356 -10.91 -3.71 1.44
C CYS A 356 -11.47 -2.72 0.42
N LEU A 357 -10.58 -2.03 -0.32
CA LEU A 357 -10.99 -1.06 -1.34
C LEU A 357 -11.90 -1.73 -2.38
N HIS A 358 -11.48 -2.86 -2.94
CA HIS A 358 -12.28 -3.58 -3.93
C HIS A 358 -13.63 -4.03 -3.35
N THR A 359 -13.63 -4.65 -2.17
CA THR A 359 -14.86 -5.14 -1.53
C THR A 359 -15.84 -4.00 -1.24
N LEU A 360 -15.36 -2.89 -0.70
CA LEU A 360 -16.16 -1.68 -0.48
C LEU A 360 -16.75 -1.15 -1.80
N THR A 361 -15.95 -1.06 -2.87
CA THR A 361 -16.46 -0.61 -4.17
C THR A 361 -17.52 -1.55 -4.77
N MET A 362 -17.44 -2.86 -4.52
CA MET A 362 -18.47 -3.82 -4.92
C MET A 362 -19.77 -3.64 -4.12
N LEU A 363 -19.69 -3.40 -2.81
CA LEU A 363 -20.85 -3.08 -1.98
C LEU A 363 -21.51 -1.78 -2.45
N LEU A 364 -20.70 -0.75 -2.67
CA LEU A 364 -21.14 0.56 -3.15
C LEU A 364 -21.76 0.50 -4.55
N LYS A 365 -21.19 -0.30 -5.46
CA LYS A 365 -21.78 -0.55 -6.79
C LYS A 365 -23.24 -0.97 -6.67
N SER A 366 -23.54 -1.84 -5.72
CA SER A 366 -24.88 -2.41 -5.51
C SER A 366 -25.80 -1.47 -4.72
N ALA A 367 -25.26 -0.79 -3.69
CA ALA A 367 -26.01 0.09 -2.80
C ALA A 367 -26.30 1.48 -3.39
N GLN A 368 -25.40 1.98 -4.26
CA GLN A 368 -25.46 3.31 -4.87
C GLN A 368 -25.87 3.26 -6.35
N ARG A 369 -26.53 2.17 -6.78
CA ARG A 369 -27.08 2.00 -8.14
C ARG A 369 -26.06 2.26 -9.26
N GLY A 370 -24.82 1.84 -9.06
CA GLY A 370 -23.77 2.00 -10.05
C GLY A 370 -23.28 3.43 -10.27
N ALA A 371 -23.51 4.36 -9.31
CA ALA A 371 -23.08 5.75 -9.40
C ALA A 371 -22.48 6.24 -8.07
N PHE A 372 -21.16 6.46 -8.04
CA PHE A 372 -20.48 7.10 -6.91
C PHE A 372 -19.10 7.62 -7.35
N SER A 373 -18.54 8.56 -6.61
CA SER A 373 -17.12 8.94 -6.73
C SER A 373 -16.39 8.69 -5.42
N ALA A 374 -15.07 8.50 -5.49
CA ALA A 374 -14.23 8.17 -4.35
C ALA A 374 -12.88 8.88 -4.47
N VAL A 375 -12.55 9.68 -3.46
CA VAL A 375 -11.20 10.24 -3.28
C VAL A 375 -10.42 9.33 -2.35
N LEU A 376 -9.27 8.85 -2.82
CA LEU A 376 -8.43 7.88 -2.10
C LEU A 376 -7.15 8.57 -1.63
N TYR A 377 -6.95 8.63 -0.31
CA TYR A 377 -5.73 9.17 0.28
C TYR A 377 -4.74 8.03 0.52
N THR A 378 -3.70 7.97 -0.30
CA THR A 378 -2.69 6.92 -0.24
C THR A 378 -1.63 7.21 0.82
N HIS A 379 -1.14 6.16 1.50
CA HIS A 379 0.14 6.22 2.20
C HIS A 379 1.27 6.20 1.17
N GLU A 380 1.77 7.39 0.81
CA GLU A 380 2.71 7.63 -0.30
C GLU A 380 3.88 6.63 -0.40
N PRO A 381 4.55 6.19 0.69
CA PRO A 381 5.62 5.18 0.61
C PRO A 381 5.23 3.85 -0.05
N THR A 382 3.93 3.52 -0.03
CA THR A 382 3.37 2.28 -0.58
C THR A 382 2.83 2.42 -2.01
N ALA A 383 2.80 3.63 -2.58
CA ALA A 383 2.28 3.87 -3.94
C ALA A 383 3.03 3.04 -5.00
N VAL A 384 4.34 2.87 -4.83
CA VAL A 384 5.21 2.15 -5.76
C VAL A 384 5.04 0.63 -5.78
N PHE A 385 4.24 0.06 -4.87
CA PHE A 385 3.94 -1.37 -4.88
C PHE A 385 3.14 -1.82 -6.11
N ASN A 386 2.66 -0.86 -6.90
CA ASN A 386 2.04 -1.07 -8.21
C ASN A 386 3.04 -1.23 -9.37
N THR A 387 4.34 -1.33 -9.09
CA THR A 387 5.37 -1.54 -10.11
C THR A 387 5.18 -2.89 -10.79
N LYS A 388 5.40 -2.92 -12.11
CA LYS A 388 5.31 -4.14 -12.92
C LYS A 388 6.37 -5.15 -12.48
N ILE A 389 5.96 -6.41 -12.45
CA ILE A 389 6.84 -7.56 -12.27
C ILE A 389 6.84 -8.31 -13.59
N GLU A 390 8.01 -8.77 -14.02
CA GLU A 390 8.14 -9.62 -15.21
C GLU A 390 7.18 -10.81 -15.19
N ARG A 391 6.59 -11.08 -16.35
CA ARG A 391 5.51 -12.03 -16.55
C ARG A 391 6.06 -13.45 -16.66
N ILE A 392 5.63 -14.34 -15.76
CA ILE A 392 5.83 -15.79 -15.88
C ILE A 392 4.43 -16.41 -15.73
N LEU A 393 3.81 -16.91 -16.81
CA LEU A 393 2.36 -17.14 -16.81
C LEU A 393 1.91 -18.53 -17.27
N ASN A 394 1.19 -19.21 -16.37
CA ASN A 394 0.07 -20.14 -16.64
C ASN A 394 -1.12 -19.77 -15.72
N LYS A 395 -2.17 -19.11 -16.26
CA LYS A 395 -3.28 -18.51 -15.47
C LYS A 395 -4.22 -19.52 -14.81
N GLU A 396 -4.51 -20.64 -15.46
CA GLU A 396 -5.64 -21.50 -15.09
C GLU A 396 -5.38 -22.35 -13.84
N THR A 397 -4.13 -22.77 -13.61
CA THR A 397 -3.76 -23.60 -12.45
C THR A 397 -3.69 -22.78 -11.16
N MET A 398 -3.36 -21.48 -11.25
CA MET A 398 -3.09 -20.62 -10.08
C MET A 398 -4.36 -20.16 -9.36
N CYS A 399 -5.46 -19.89 -10.07
CA CYS A 399 -6.69 -19.39 -9.45
C CYS A 399 -7.36 -20.44 -8.52
N LYS A 400 -7.29 -21.74 -8.89
CA LYS A 400 -7.88 -22.83 -8.10
C LYS A 400 -7.25 -22.98 -6.72
N ASP A 401 -5.92 -22.86 -6.64
CA ASP A 401 -5.18 -23.00 -5.38
C ASP A 401 -5.45 -21.84 -4.40
N LEU A 402 -5.73 -20.65 -4.93
CA LEU A 402 -5.92 -19.43 -4.14
C LEU A 402 -7.36 -19.25 -3.66
N THR A 403 -8.32 -20.06 -4.09
CA THR A 403 -9.71 -20.00 -3.62
C THR A 403 -9.86 -20.15 -2.09
N LYS A 404 -8.86 -20.75 -1.42
CA LYS A 404 -8.83 -20.94 0.04
C LYS A 404 -8.17 -19.79 0.81
N CYS A 405 -7.74 -18.71 0.15
CA CYS A 405 -7.01 -17.60 0.77
C CYS A 405 -7.91 -16.64 1.58
N GLY A 406 -9.21 -16.93 1.68
CA GLY A 406 -10.14 -16.16 2.50
C GLY A 406 -10.60 -14.82 1.92
N LEU A 407 -10.39 -14.58 0.62
CA LEU A 407 -10.91 -13.41 -0.09
C LEU A 407 -12.05 -13.78 -1.03
N HIS A 408 -12.91 -12.80 -1.32
CA HIS A 408 -13.94 -12.91 -2.35
C HIS A 408 -13.32 -13.15 -3.73
N LEU A 409 -13.89 -14.06 -4.54
CA LEU A 409 -13.33 -14.48 -5.84
C LEU A 409 -13.06 -13.31 -6.79
N LYS A 410 -14.02 -12.38 -6.94
CA LYS A 410 -13.82 -11.17 -7.76
C LYS A 410 -12.64 -10.30 -7.30
N THR A 411 -12.41 -10.22 -5.98
CA THR A 411 -11.25 -9.49 -5.43
C THR A 411 -9.96 -10.23 -5.76
N LEU A 412 -9.97 -11.55 -5.69
CA LEU A 412 -8.82 -12.36 -6.06
C LEU A 412 -8.50 -12.23 -7.55
N ASP A 413 -9.52 -12.27 -8.43
CA ASP A 413 -9.36 -12.09 -9.87
C ASP A 413 -8.70 -10.76 -10.20
N GLN A 414 -9.08 -9.68 -9.50
CA GLN A 414 -8.43 -8.38 -9.63
C GLN A 414 -6.95 -8.42 -9.19
N LEU A 415 -6.64 -9.03 -8.04
CA LEU A 415 -5.28 -9.09 -7.49
C LEU A 415 -4.33 -10.02 -8.27
N ILE A 416 -4.86 -10.99 -9.03
CA ILE A 416 -4.06 -11.84 -9.92
C ILE A 416 -3.53 -11.04 -11.12
N GLN A 417 -4.24 -10.00 -11.56
CA GLN A 417 -3.84 -9.18 -12.69
C GLN A 417 -2.50 -8.49 -12.45
N LEU A 418 -1.74 -8.27 -13.53
CA LEU A 418 -0.47 -7.55 -13.44
C LEU A 418 -0.73 -6.10 -13.00
N PRO A 419 0.05 -5.55 -12.05
CA PRO A 419 -0.02 -4.15 -11.69
C PRO A 419 0.22 -3.25 -12.91
N THR A 420 -0.67 -2.29 -13.13
CA THR A 420 -0.60 -1.37 -14.28
C THR A 420 -0.28 0.08 -13.88
N LEU A 421 -0.45 0.43 -12.60
CA LEU A 421 -0.33 1.82 -12.12
C LEU A 421 1.13 2.29 -11.94
N GLY A 422 2.11 1.38 -11.99
CA GLY A 422 3.54 1.71 -11.95
C GLY A 422 3.95 2.35 -10.62
N LYS A 423 4.45 3.58 -10.67
CA LYS A 423 4.87 4.34 -9.48
C LYS A 423 3.71 5.01 -8.75
N SER A 424 2.55 5.09 -9.41
CA SER A 424 1.38 5.83 -8.93
C SER A 424 0.38 4.91 -8.24
N SER A 425 -0.61 5.53 -7.61
CA SER A 425 -1.71 4.85 -6.94
C SER A 425 -3.00 5.56 -7.33
N ILE A 426 -4.14 4.88 -7.32
CA ILE A 426 -5.41 5.53 -7.63
C ILE A 426 -5.68 6.63 -6.59
N ARG A 427 -5.93 7.86 -7.05
CA ARG A 427 -6.28 9.03 -6.24
C ARG A 427 -7.75 9.38 -6.34
N LEU A 428 -8.32 9.22 -7.54
CA LEU A 428 -9.74 9.40 -7.80
C LEU A 428 -10.27 8.15 -8.50
N LEU A 429 -11.35 7.59 -7.98
CA LEU A 429 -12.12 6.53 -8.61
C LEU A 429 -13.55 7.04 -8.79
N GLU A 430 -14.06 6.92 -10.00
CA GLU A 430 -15.43 7.31 -10.31
C GLU A 430 -16.14 6.11 -10.95
N MET A 431 -17.38 5.88 -10.52
CA MET A 431 -18.29 4.94 -11.14
C MET A 431 -19.49 5.70 -11.68
N ARG A 432 -19.77 5.52 -12.98
CA ARG A 432 -20.98 5.98 -13.64
C ARG A 432 -21.53 4.85 -14.49
N ASP A 433 -22.84 4.62 -14.40
CA ASP A 433 -23.53 3.58 -15.17
C ASP A 433 -22.84 2.21 -15.08
N TYR A 434 -22.39 1.85 -13.88
CA TYR A 434 -21.68 0.59 -13.59
C TYR A 434 -20.29 0.43 -14.25
N ALA A 435 -19.77 1.46 -14.91
CA ALA A 435 -18.40 1.51 -15.43
C ALA A 435 -17.50 2.35 -14.52
N TYR A 436 -16.27 1.89 -14.33
CA TYR A 436 -15.24 2.59 -13.56
C TYR A 436 -14.36 3.45 -14.47
N THR A 437 -14.03 4.64 -14.01
CA THR A 437 -12.95 5.50 -14.48
C THR A 437 -12.08 5.88 -13.30
N TRP A 438 -10.77 6.07 -13.51
CA TRP A 438 -9.86 6.42 -12.43
C TRP A 438 -8.77 7.38 -12.89
N LYS A 439 -8.19 8.09 -11.91
CA LYS A 439 -7.01 8.93 -12.06
C LYS A 439 -5.96 8.51 -11.02
N SER A 440 -4.72 8.35 -11.47
CA SER A 440 -3.56 7.89 -10.68
C SER A 440 -2.61 9.01 -10.31
#